data_AF-A0A8S0WIS9-F1
#
_entry.id   AF-A0A8S0WIS9-F1
#
_cell.length_a   1.000
_cell.length_b   1.000
_cell.length_c   1.000
_cell.angle_alpha   90.00
_cell.angle_beta   90.00
_cell.angle_gamma   90.00
#
_symmetry.space_group_name_H-M   'P 1'
#
loop_
_entity.id
_entity.type
_entity.pdbx_description
1 polymer ?
#
loop_
_entity_poly.entity_id
_entity_poly.type
_entity_poly.pdbx_seq_one_letter_code
_entity_poly.pdbx_strand_id
1 'polypeptide(L)'
;MFNHLCGDAALDKVILATTKGGRLAPDNVRRREEELKSVHWKSMINKGSEVRPFLGTTKSAQDIVNIFLERAIQRQREQIMKLHIQIQAELVDDCKFIPQTEAGKQLRYTLQEVLALQKQMISLESDLAQGGDPEAEAKLREAEEKMRKMEDQIKALKVSLSKRIGRKIKKLLGI
;
A
#
# COMPACT_ATOMS: atom_id res chain seq x y z
N MET A 1 -0.36 -4.40 4.57
CA MET A 1 -1.01 -3.20 4.00
C MET A 1 -1.98 -3.53 2.87
N PHE A 2 -1.54 -4.13 1.74
CA PHE A 2 -2.40 -4.38 0.57
C PHE A 2 -3.66 -5.20 0.88
N ASN A 3 -3.58 -6.21 1.75
CA ASN A 3 -4.76 -6.94 2.22
C ASN A 3 -5.81 -6.03 2.88
N HIS A 4 -5.40 -5.00 3.64
CA HIS A 4 -6.34 -4.04 4.25
C HIS A 4 -6.88 -3.00 3.26
N LEU A 5 -6.17 -2.75 2.15
CA LEU A 5 -6.72 -1.91 1.07
C LEU A 5 -7.88 -2.63 0.38
N CYS A 6 -7.66 -3.91 0.08
CA CYS A 6 -8.63 -4.73 -0.65
C CYS A 6 -9.76 -5.23 0.26
N GLY A 7 -9.42 -5.69 1.46
CA GLY A 7 -10.27 -6.53 2.30
C GLY A 7 -10.29 -7.97 1.79
N ASP A 8 -10.22 -8.93 2.71
CA ASP A 8 -10.10 -10.35 2.35
C ASP A 8 -11.24 -10.85 1.45
N ALA A 9 -12.46 -10.39 1.70
CA ALA A 9 -13.67 -10.76 0.95
C ALA A 9 -13.74 -10.15 -0.47
N ALA A 10 -12.77 -9.32 -0.85
CA ALA A 10 -12.70 -8.72 -2.18
C ALA A 10 -11.41 -9.08 -2.94
N LEU A 11 -10.53 -9.92 -2.38
CA LEU A 11 -9.29 -10.31 -3.04
C LEU A 11 -9.52 -11.14 -4.31
N ASP A 12 -10.62 -11.88 -4.38
CA ASP A 12 -11.10 -12.56 -5.59
C ASP A 12 -11.44 -11.58 -6.73
N LYS A 13 -11.67 -10.31 -6.40
CA LYS A 13 -11.94 -9.21 -7.35
C LYS A 13 -10.71 -8.38 -7.68
N VAL A 14 -9.52 -8.79 -7.26
CA VAL A 14 -8.29 -8.02 -7.47
C VAL A 14 -7.43 -8.70 -8.54
N ILE A 15 -6.91 -7.87 -9.46
CA ILE A 15 -5.87 -8.28 -10.40
C ILE A 15 -4.59 -7.52 -10.06
N LEU A 16 -3.50 -8.27 -9.91
CA LEU A 16 -2.15 -7.78 -9.71
C LEU A 16 -1.45 -7.73 -11.07
N ALA A 17 -1.37 -6.53 -11.65
CA ALA A 17 -0.74 -6.34 -12.94
C ALA A 17 0.77 -6.07 -12.81
N THR A 18 1.60 -6.89 -13.46
CA THR A 18 3.05 -6.63 -13.57
C THR A 18 3.30 -5.75 -14.79
N THR A 19 4.19 -4.78 -14.67
CA THR A 19 4.49 -3.81 -15.75
C THR A 19 5.99 -3.80 -16.05
N LYS A 20 6.38 -3.18 -17.16
CA LYS A 20 7.78 -2.98 -17.58
C LYS A 20 8.57 -4.26 -17.87
N GLY A 21 7.90 -5.40 -18.10
CA GLY A 21 8.55 -6.66 -18.47
C GLY A 21 9.48 -6.53 -19.70
N GLY A 22 9.07 -5.76 -20.71
CA GLY A 22 9.88 -5.53 -21.92
C GLY A 22 11.16 -4.71 -21.73
N ARG A 23 11.46 -4.21 -20.52
CA ARG A 23 12.70 -3.45 -20.22
C ARG A 23 13.80 -4.30 -19.60
N LEU A 24 13.50 -5.55 -19.25
CA LEU A 24 14.40 -6.45 -18.55
C LEU A 24 14.62 -7.72 -19.36
N ALA A 25 15.75 -8.39 -19.12
CA ALA A 25 15.97 -9.73 -19.67
C ALA A 25 14.83 -10.68 -19.22
N PRO A 26 14.33 -11.57 -20.10
CA PRO A 26 13.19 -12.44 -19.78
C PRO A 26 13.34 -13.23 -18.48
N ASP A 27 14.54 -13.73 -18.19
CA ASP A 27 14.82 -14.48 -16.95
C ASP A 27 14.69 -13.62 -15.69
N ASN A 28 15.09 -12.35 -15.76
CA ASN A 28 14.94 -11.42 -14.64
C ASN A 28 13.47 -11.08 -14.39
N VAL A 29 12.68 -10.94 -15.46
CA VAL A 29 11.23 -10.75 -15.35
C VAL A 29 10.59 -11.95 -14.67
N ARG A 30 10.86 -13.17 -15.16
CA ARG A 30 10.32 -14.40 -14.61
C ARG A 30 10.68 -14.55 -13.13
N ARG A 31 11.96 -14.43 -12.78
CA ARG A 31 12.44 -14.54 -11.40
C ARG A 31 11.75 -13.53 -10.48
N ARG A 32 11.60 -12.28 -10.92
CA ARG A 32 10.94 -11.25 -10.12
C ARG A 32 9.44 -11.50 -9.97
N GLU A 33 8.77 -11.96 -11.03
CA GLU A 33 7.36 -12.34 -10.94
C GLU A 33 7.14 -13.54 -10.00
N GLU A 34 8.02 -14.52 -10.04
CA GLU A 34 7.99 -15.68 -9.12
C GLU A 34 8.16 -15.24 -7.66
N GLU A 35 9.11 -14.35 -7.37
CA GLU A 35 9.29 -13.77 -6.04
C GLU A 35 8.03 -13.01 -5.59
N LEU A 36 7.47 -12.18 -6.46
CA LEU A 36 6.22 -11.46 -6.18
C LEU A 36 5.08 -12.42 -5.85
N LYS A 37 4.90 -13.49 -6.64
CA LYS A 37 3.85 -14.50 -6.45
C LYS A 37 4.06 -15.33 -5.17
N SER A 38 5.29 -15.75 -4.90
CA SER A 38 5.60 -16.71 -3.82
C SER A 38 5.80 -16.07 -2.46
N VAL A 39 6.23 -14.80 -2.40
CA VAL A 39 6.55 -14.10 -1.15
C VAL A 39 5.51 -13.02 -0.88
N HIS A 40 5.42 -12.02 -1.76
CA HIS A 40 4.71 -10.79 -1.46
C HIS A 40 3.20 -10.90 -1.67
N TRP A 41 2.76 -11.64 -2.68
CA TRP A 41 1.36 -11.75 -3.10
C TRP A 41 0.74 -13.11 -2.81
N LYS A 42 1.50 -14.04 -2.22
CA LYS A 42 1.03 -15.41 -1.92
C LYS A 42 -0.30 -15.41 -1.18
N SER A 43 -0.42 -14.59 -0.14
CA SER A 43 -1.69 -14.48 0.62
C SER A 43 -2.85 -13.94 -0.21
N MET A 44 -2.61 -13.06 -1.18
CA MET A 44 -3.65 -12.49 -2.04
C MET A 44 -4.09 -13.50 -3.10
N ILE A 45 -3.12 -14.18 -3.72
CA ILE A 45 -3.34 -15.24 -4.71
C ILE A 45 -4.12 -16.39 -4.08
N ASN A 46 -3.74 -16.84 -2.88
CA ASN A 46 -4.46 -17.89 -2.14
C ASN A 46 -5.92 -17.52 -1.84
N LYS A 47 -6.25 -16.22 -1.85
CA LYS A 47 -7.61 -15.69 -1.62
C LYS A 47 -8.32 -15.29 -2.92
N GLY A 48 -7.77 -15.68 -4.08
CA GLY A 48 -8.41 -15.54 -5.39
C GLY A 48 -7.92 -14.39 -6.26
N SER A 49 -6.91 -13.62 -5.83
CA SER A 49 -6.33 -12.60 -6.72
C SER A 49 -5.60 -13.22 -7.89
N GLU A 50 -5.82 -12.69 -9.09
CA GLU A 50 -5.10 -13.11 -10.30
C GLU A 50 -3.89 -12.21 -10.57
N VAL A 51 -2.84 -12.78 -11.16
CA VAL A 51 -1.66 -12.02 -11.60
C VAL A 51 -1.61 -12.00 -13.12
N ARG A 52 -1.48 -10.82 -13.73
CA ARG A 52 -1.46 -10.67 -15.19
C ARG A 52 -0.33 -9.74 -15.64
N PRO A 53 0.46 -10.11 -16.67
CA PRO A 53 1.44 -9.20 -17.22
C PRO A 53 0.75 -8.15 -18.11
N PHE A 54 1.06 -6.88 -17.86
CA PHE A 54 0.76 -5.79 -18.77
C PHE A 54 1.94 -5.56 -19.71
N LEU A 55 1.70 -5.82 -21.00
CA LEU A 55 2.73 -5.81 -22.04
C LEU A 55 2.95 -4.42 -22.66
N GLY A 56 2.30 -3.37 -22.12
CA GLY A 56 2.41 -2.01 -22.65
C GLY A 56 1.57 -1.74 -23.89
N THR A 57 0.70 -2.68 -24.28
CA THR A 57 -0.17 -2.55 -25.46
C THR A 57 -1.63 -2.39 -25.06
N THR A 58 -2.41 -1.68 -25.89
CA THR A 58 -3.86 -1.55 -25.71
C THR A 58 -4.54 -2.91 -25.57
N LYS A 59 -4.11 -3.90 -26.37
CA LYS A 59 -4.63 -5.26 -26.31
C LYS A 59 -4.43 -5.89 -24.93
N SER A 60 -3.22 -5.84 -24.38
CA SER A 60 -2.95 -6.38 -23.03
C SER A 60 -3.70 -5.64 -21.93
N ALA A 61 -3.96 -4.34 -22.08
CA ALA A 61 -4.81 -3.59 -21.14
C ALA A 61 -6.27 -4.07 -21.21
N GLN A 62 -6.81 -4.22 -22.42
CA GLN A 62 -8.16 -4.73 -22.64
C GLN A 62 -8.32 -6.15 -22.11
N ASP A 63 -7.33 -7.02 -22.32
CA ASP A 63 -7.36 -8.39 -21.80
C ASP A 63 -7.45 -8.40 -20.27
N ILE A 64 -6.73 -7.51 -19.58
CA ILE A 64 -6.84 -7.36 -18.12
C ILE A 64 -8.23 -6.85 -17.71
N VAL A 65 -8.77 -5.85 -18.42
CA VAL A 65 -10.09 -5.28 -18.12
C VAL A 65 -11.22 -6.30 -18.35
N ASN A 66 -11.12 -7.09 -19.43
CA ASN A 66 -12.13 -8.07 -19.81
C ASN A 66 -12.34 -9.14 -18.74
N ILE A 67 -11.32 -9.49 -17.96
CA ILE A 67 -11.45 -10.40 -16.82
C ILE A 67 -12.53 -9.89 -15.84
N PHE A 68 -12.59 -8.59 -15.59
CA PHE A 68 -13.62 -8.02 -14.71
C PHE A 68 -15.01 -8.08 -15.35
N LEU A 69 -15.12 -7.83 -16.65
CA LEU A 69 -16.38 -7.87 -17.39
C LEU A 69 -16.95 -9.29 -17.42
N GLU A 70 -16.12 -10.28 -17.73
CA GLU A 70 -16.49 -11.70 -17.72
C GLU A 70 -16.97 -12.14 -16.34
N ARG A 71 -16.23 -11.78 -15.29
CA ARG A 71 -16.63 -12.05 -13.89
C ARG A 71 -17.94 -11.35 -13.53
N ALA A 72 -18.17 -10.14 -14.03
CA ALA A 72 -19.40 -9.40 -13.77
C ALA A 72 -20.61 -10.07 -14.46
N ILE A 73 -20.45 -10.54 -15.70
CA ILE A 73 -21.50 -11.25 -16.45
C ILE A 73 -21.88 -12.56 -15.75
N GLN A 74 -20.90 -13.27 -15.18
CA GLN A 74 -21.13 -14.56 -14.49
C GLN A 74 -21.76 -14.42 -13.10
N ARG A 75 -21.78 -13.22 -12.52
CA ARG A 75 -22.26 -12.98 -11.15
C ARG A 75 -23.69 -12.48 -11.14
N GLN A 76 -24.46 -12.92 -10.14
CA GLN A 76 -25.80 -12.37 -9.90
C GLN A 76 -25.72 -10.90 -9.48
N ARG A 77 -26.75 -10.11 -9.82
CA ARG A 77 -26.84 -8.67 -9.57
C ARG A 77 -26.55 -8.27 -8.10
N GLU A 78 -26.97 -9.08 -7.14
CA GLU A 78 -26.70 -8.84 -5.71
C GLU A 78 -25.21 -8.98 -5.33
N GLN A 79 -24.47 -9.84 -6.03
CA GLN A 79 -23.02 -9.99 -5.83
C GLN A 79 -22.25 -8.84 -6.47
N ILE A 80 -22.78 -8.24 -7.53
CA ILE A 80 -22.22 -7.04 -8.16
C ILE A 80 -22.31 -5.82 -7.22
N MET A 81 -23.39 -5.68 -6.45
CA MET A 81 -23.51 -4.56 -5.49
C MET A 81 -22.50 -4.65 -4.33
N LYS A 82 -21.88 -5.81 -4.10
CA LYS A 82 -20.82 -6.01 -3.09
C LYS A 82 -19.40 -5.99 -3.71
N LEU A 83 -19.21 -5.31 -4.84
CA LEU A 83 -17.90 -5.28 -5.53
C LEU A 83 -16.89 -4.29 -4.95
N HIS A 84 -17.24 -3.50 -3.93
CA HIS A 84 -16.30 -2.54 -3.39
C HIS A 84 -15.16 -3.24 -2.64
N ILE A 85 -13.96 -2.70 -2.75
CA ILE A 85 -12.85 -3.07 -1.86
C ILE A 85 -12.99 -2.33 -0.51
N GLN A 86 -12.33 -2.84 0.52
CA GLN A 86 -12.41 -2.30 1.88
C GLN A 86 -12.13 -0.80 1.93
N ILE A 87 -11.07 -0.31 1.28
CA ILE A 87 -10.77 1.13 1.31
C ILE A 87 -11.87 1.98 0.66
N GLN A 88 -12.60 1.47 -0.34
CA GLN A 88 -13.69 2.21 -0.96
C GLN A 88 -14.87 2.37 0.01
N ALA A 89 -15.25 1.30 0.70
CA ALA A 89 -16.27 1.39 1.76
C ALA A 89 -15.81 2.31 2.89
N GLU A 90 -14.55 2.24 3.30
CA GLU A 90 -14.04 3.11 4.34
C GLU A 90 -14.06 4.59 3.94
N LEU A 91 -13.71 4.92 2.70
CA LEU A 91 -13.65 6.31 2.23
C LEU A 91 -15.04 6.89 1.93
N VAL A 92 -15.94 6.08 1.37
CA VAL A 92 -17.26 6.49 0.87
C VAL A 92 -18.31 6.24 1.94
N ASP A 93 -18.50 4.99 2.35
CA ASP A 93 -19.56 4.59 3.27
C ASP A 93 -19.23 5.02 4.70
N ASP A 94 -18.03 4.76 5.20
CA ASP A 94 -17.63 5.19 6.55
C ASP A 94 -17.17 6.64 6.60
N CYS A 95 -17.00 7.30 5.44
CA CYS A 95 -16.52 8.67 5.32
C CYS A 95 -15.20 8.91 6.08
N LYS A 96 -14.32 7.91 6.13
CA LYS A 96 -12.99 8.01 6.72
C LYS A 96 -12.07 8.81 5.80
N PHE A 97 -11.11 9.54 6.39
CA PHE A 97 -9.95 10.00 5.64
C PHE A 97 -8.97 8.84 5.42
N ILE A 98 -8.13 8.90 4.38
CA ILE A 98 -7.14 7.86 4.06
C ILE A 98 -6.35 7.42 5.31
N PRO A 99 -5.81 8.30 6.17
CA PRO A 99 -5.04 7.84 7.34
C PRO A 99 -5.86 7.15 8.43
N GLN A 100 -7.20 7.18 8.33
CA GLN A 100 -8.11 6.52 9.27
C GLN A 100 -8.63 5.17 8.77
N THR A 101 -8.37 4.83 7.50
CA THR A 101 -8.69 3.51 6.96
C THR A 101 -7.79 2.46 7.61
N GLU A 102 -8.19 1.19 7.63
CA GLU A 102 -7.35 0.14 8.21
C GLU A 102 -5.99 0.04 7.50
N ALA A 103 -5.97 0.21 6.18
CA ALA A 103 -4.73 0.30 5.41
C ALA A 103 -3.85 1.48 5.84
N GLY A 104 -4.45 2.66 6.06
CA GLY A 104 -3.74 3.86 6.51
C GLY A 104 -3.19 3.72 7.92
N LYS A 105 -3.96 3.11 8.83
CA LYS A 105 -3.51 2.79 10.20
C LYS A 105 -2.33 1.82 10.16
N GLN A 106 -2.45 0.73 9.40
CA GLN A 106 -1.38 -0.27 9.27
C GLN A 106 -0.09 0.37 8.73
N LEU A 107 -0.19 1.20 7.68
CA LEU A 107 0.96 1.93 7.15
C LEU A 107 1.60 2.81 8.23
N ARG A 108 0.79 3.56 8.99
CA ARG A 108 1.30 4.41 10.06
C ARG A 108 2.02 3.60 11.14
N TYR A 109 1.46 2.47 11.58
CA TYR A 109 2.09 1.59 12.58
C TYR A 109 3.43 1.05 12.08
N THR A 110 3.48 0.53 10.85
CA THR A 110 4.73 0.05 10.26
C THR A 110 5.76 1.17 10.13
N LEU A 111 5.36 2.38 9.73
CA LEU A 111 6.29 3.52 9.68
C LEU A 111 6.78 3.93 11.08
N GLN A 112 5.93 3.87 12.10
CA GLN A 112 6.33 4.15 13.49
C GLN A 112 7.32 3.11 14.02
N GLU A 113 7.15 1.84 13.67
CA GLU A 113 8.07 0.75 14.03
C GLU A 113 9.43 0.92 13.33
N VAL A 114 9.43 1.18 12.02
CA VAL A 114 10.66 1.47 11.26
C VAL A 114 11.39 2.68 11.84
N LEU A 115 10.67 3.75 12.18
CA LEU A 115 11.25 4.93 12.81
C LEU A 115 11.86 4.62 14.19
N ALA A 116 11.20 3.79 15.00
CA ALA A 116 11.71 3.40 16.30
C ALA A 116 13.02 2.59 16.18
N LEU A 117 13.09 1.66 15.23
CA LEU A 117 14.31 0.90 14.93
C LEU A 117 15.44 1.82 14.43
N GLN A 118 15.12 2.77 13.53
CA GLN A 118 16.11 3.74 13.05
C GLN A 118 16.67 4.61 14.18
N LYS A 119 15.82 5.05 15.12
CA LYS A 119 16.27 5.81 16.30
C LYS A 119 17.26 5.02 17.14
N GLN A 120 16.99 3.74 17.39
CA GLN A 120 17.88 2.86 18.15
C GLN A 120 19.21 2.64 17.42
N MET A 121 19.18 2.46 16.10
CA MET A 121 20.41 2.32 15.31
C MET A 121 21.28 3.58 15.37
N ILE A 122 20.69 4.76 15.14
CA ILE A 122 21.42 6.03 15.17
C ILE A 122 21.99 6.30 16.56
N SER A 123 21.26 6.00 17.65
CA SER A 123 21.81 6.18 19.00
C SER A 123 23.03 5.28 19.24
N LEU A 124 22.97 4.02 18.81
CA LEU A 124 24.10 3.09 18.93
C LEU A 124 25.29 3.54 18.07
N GLU A 125 25.05 4.00 16.85
CA GLU A 125 26.10 4.51 15.97
C GLU A 125 26.73 5.79 16.54
N SER A 126 25.95 6.69 17.13
CA SER A 126 26.44 7.90 17.80
C SER A 126 27.34 7.57 19.00
N ASP A 127 27.01 6.54 19.78
CA ASP A 127 27.82 6.12 20.92
C ASP A 127 29.17 5.52 20.46
N LEU A 128 29.17 4.82 19.32
CA LEU A 128 30.37 4.21 18.73
C LEU A 128 31.23 5.21 17.94
N ALA A 129 30.63 6.25 17.37
CA ALA A 129 31.29 7.26 16.54
C ALA A 129 32.09 8.31 17.33
N GLN A 130 32.16 8.23 18.66
CA GLN A 130 33.00 9.09 19.51
C GLN A 130 34.51 9.05 19.15
N GLY A 131 34.93 8.21 18.18
CA GLY A 131 36.28 8.15 17.63
C GLY A 131 36.67 9.25 16.62
N GLY A 132 35.78 10.20 16.29
CA GLY A 132 36.13 11.42 15.54
C GLY A 132 36.38 11.24 14.03
N ASP A 133 35.80 10.22 13.41
CA ASP A 133 35.84 10.04 11.94
C ASP A 133 34.85 10.99 11.24
N PRO A 134 35.33 11.95 10.42
CA PRO A 134 34.47 12.91 9.73
C PRO A 134 33.47 12.26 8.75
N GLU A 135 33.79 11.10 8.18
CA GLU A 135 32.89 10.39 7.27
C GLU A 135 31.73 9.74 8.05
N ALA A 136 32.01 9.21 9.23
CA ALA A 136 30.99 8.66 10.13
C ALA A 136 30.03 9.76 10.63
N GLU A 137 30.55 10.93 11.01
CA GLU A 137 29.72 12.08 11.42
C GLU A 137 28.82 12.58 10.28
N ALA A 138 29.33 12.64 9.04
CA ALA A 138 28.53 13.05 7.88
C ALA A 138 27.37 12.06 7.60
N LYS A 139 27.63 10.75 7.70
CA LYS A 139 26.59 9.71 7.54
C LYS A 139 25.56 9.77 8.65
N LEU A 140 25.98 10.00 9.89
CA LEU A 140 25.08 10.16 11.04
C LEU A 140 24.13 11.34 10.81
N ARG A 141 24.66 12.49 10.38
CA ARG A 141 23.84 13.69 10.08
C ARG A 141 22.83 13.44 8.96
N GLU A 142 23.23 12.74 7.90
CA GLU A 142 22.31 12.39 6.81
C GLU A 142 21.21 11.44 7.30
N ALA A 143 21.54 10.47 8.15
CA ALA A 143 20.59 9.55 8.75
C ALA A 143 19.58 10.28 9.66
N GLU A 144 20.05 11.21 10.49
CA GLU A 144 19.19 12.07 11.33
C GLU A 144 18.25 12.95 10.50
N GLU A 145 18.72 13.52 9.38
CA GLU A 145 17.87 14.30 8.49
C GLU A 145 16.78 13.44 7.83
N LYS A 146 17.13 12.24 7.36
CA LYS A 146 16.16 11.28 6.80
C LYS A 146 15.14 10.87 7.86
N MET A 147 15.60 10.63 9.09
CA MET A 147 14.74 10.31 10.22
C MET A 147 13.75 11.44 10.51
N ARG A 148 14.21 12.70 10.57
CA ARG A 148 13.34 13.87 10.77
C ARG A 148 12.27 13.98 9.69
N LYS A 149 12.65 13.79 8.42
CA LYS A 149 11.68 13.77 7.31
C LYS A 149 10.64 12.67 7.47
N MET A 150 11.04 11.48 7.91
CA MET A 150 10.12 10.38 8.18
C MET A 150 9.15 10.69 9.32
N GLU A 151 9.62 11.32 10.40
CA GLU A 151 8.76 11.78 11.50
C GLU A 151 7.69 12.75 11.03
N ASP A 152 8.07 13.72 10.18
CA ASP A 152 7.15 14.71 9.65
C ASP A 152 6.10 14.07 8.74
N GLN A 153 6.49 13.08 7.92
CA GLN A 153 5.55 12.29 7.12
C GLN A 153 4.56 11.53 8.02
N ILE A 154 5.02 10.91 9.10
CA ILE A 154 4.15 10.20 10.06
C ILE A 154 3.19 11.18 10.77
N LYS A 155 3.67 12.37 11.13
CA LYS A 155 2.82 13.43 11.73
C LYS A 155 1.76 13.91 10.74
N ALA A 156 2.10 14.06 9.45
CA ALA A 156 1.17 14.47 8.41
C ALA A 156 0.01 13.46 8.20
N LEU A 157 0.23 12.19 8.54
CA LEU A 157 -0.83 11.17 8.56
C LEU A 157 -1.82 11.35 9.73
N LYS A 158 -1.62 12.30 10.66
CA LYS A 158 -2.61 12.58 11.71
C LYS A 158 -3.73 13.47 11.17
N VAL A 159 -4.96 12.95 11.22
CA VAL A 159 -6.18 13.73 10.92
C VAL A 159 -6.69 14.36 12.22
N SER A 160 -6.92 15.68 12.23
CA SER A 160 -7.46 16.40 13.40
C SER A 160 -8.90 16.02 13.72
N LEU A 161 -9.30 16.10 15.00
CA LEU A 161 -10.65 15.77 15.47
C LEU A 161 -11.73 16.62 14.80
N SER A 162 -11.49 17.93 14.63
CA SER A 162 -12.41 18.85 13.94
C SER A 162 -12.72 18.41 12.51
N LYS A 163 -11.69 17.99 11.74
CA LYS A 163 -11.86 17.46 10.38
C LYS A 163 -12.68 16.17 10.38
N ARG A 164 -12.47 15.29 11.37
CA ARG A 164 -13.23 14.03 11.51
C ARG A 164 -14.71 14.28 11.78
N ILE A 165 -15.02 15.19 12.71
CA ILE A 165 -16.40 15.55 13.07
C ILE A 165 -17.09 16.21 11.89
N GLY A 166 -16.44 17.19 11.24
CA GLY A 166 -17.00 17.89 10.08
C GLY A 166 -17.38 16.95 8.93
N ARG A 167 -16.56 15.92 8.65
CA ARG A 167 -16.86 14.95 7.59
C ARG A 167 -18.05 14.05 7.91
N LYS A 168 -18.25 13.68 9.19
CA LYS A 168 -19.45 12.94 9.63
C LYS A 168 -20.72 13.80 9.56
N ILE A 169 -20.62 15.07 9.95
CA ILE A 169 -21.74 16.03 9.87
C ILE A 169 -22.18 16.23 8.42
N LYS A 170 -21.22 16.40 7.49
CA LYS A 170 -21.47 16.47 6.05
C LYS A 170 -22.28 15.28 5.52
N LYS A 171 -21.88 14.06 5.89
CA LYS A 171 -22.64 12.83 5.56
C LYS A 171 -24.07 12.86 6.11
N LEU A 172 -24.26 13.25 7.38
CA LEU A 172 -25.59 13.35 7.99
C LEU A 172 -26.49 14.39 7.29
N LEU A 173 -25.89 15.45 6.76
CA LEU A 173 -26.60 16.51 6.03
C LEU A 173 -26.76 16.20 4.52
N GLY A 174 -26.15 15.13 4.02
CA GLY A 174 -26.18 14.77 2.59
C GLY A 174 -25.40 15.73 1.67
N ILE A 175 -24.40 16.44 2.20
CA ILE A 175 -23.59 17.45 1.49
C ILE A 175 -22.10 17.10 1.51
#